data_AF-A0A519SLH8-F1
#
_entry.id   AF-A0A519SLH8-F1
#
_cell.length_a   1.000
_cell.length_b   1.000
_cell.length_c   1.000
_cell.angle_alpha   90.00
_cell.angle_beta   90.00
_cell.angle_gamma   90.00
#
_symmetry.space_group_name_H-M   'P 1'
#
loop_
_entity.id
_entity.type
_entity.pdbx_description
1 polymer ?
#
loop_
_entity_poly.entity_id
_entity_poly.type
_entity_poly.pdbx_seq_one_letter_code
_entity_poly.pdbx_strand_id
1 'polypeptide(L)'
;MTEQERLHQQNTHQQNWQQWGPYLSERQWGTVREDYSAGGEAWTYLPHAHAHSRAYRWGEDGLAGISDDTQTLCFALALWNGQDEILKERLFGLDNHQGNHGEDVKELYYYLDNTPTHSYQKQLYKYPQAAFPYQQLVEANQDRPLTETEFELLDTGLFDENRYFDVVVEYAKASPTDILIRLTARNHGPAAAPLHLLPT
;
A
#
# COMPACT_ATOMS: atom_id res chain seq x y z
N MET A 1 -26.30 3.64 14.24
CA MET A 1 -26.61 4.31 12.97
C MET A 1 -26.32 3.34 11.84
N THR A 2 -27.25 3.19 10.92
CA THR A 2 -27.10 2.34 9.73
C THR A 2 -26.35 3.08 8.63
N GLU A 3 -25.85 2.34 7.64
CA GLU A 3 -25.17 2.96 6.50
C GLU A 3 -26.11 3.85 5.66
N GLN A 4 -27.39 3.46 5.55
CA GLN A 4 -28.40 4.27 4.85
C GLN A 4 -28.63 5.62 5.52
N GLU A 5 -28.63 5.66 6.86
CA GLU A 5 -28.73 6.91 7.62
C GLU A 5 -27.51 7.81 7.39
N ARG A 6 -26.30 7.24 7.37
CA ARG A 6 -25.06 8.00 7.08
C ARG A 6 -25.06 8.57 5.67
N LEU A 7 -25.47 7.76 4.68
CA LEU A 7 -25.61 8.21 3.30
C LEU A 7 -26.65 9.31 3.15
N HIS A 8 -27.78 9.21 3.86
CA HIS A 8 -28.76 10.28 3.88
C HIS A 8 -28.18 11.57 4.45
N GLN A 9 -27.45 11.50 5.57
CA GLN A 9 -26.77 12.66 6.16
C GLN A 9 -25.70 13.26 5.22
N GLN A 10 -24.93 12.42 4.52
CA GLN A 10 -23.95 12.84 3.52
C GLN A 10 -24.63 13.59 2.37
N ASN A 11 -25.64 12.98 1.76
CA ASN A 11 -26.33 13.50 0.57
C ASN A 11 -27.17 14.76 0.86
N THR A 12 -27.63 14.92 2.11
CA THR A 12 -28.34 16.11 2.58
C THR A 12 -27.42 17.15 3.23
N HIS A 13 -26.10 16.91 3.21
CA HIS A 13 -25.08 17.78 3.82
C HIS A 13 -25.27 18.05 5.31
N GLN A 14 -25.90 17.13 6.05
CA GLN A 14 -26.03 17.21 7.52
C GLN A 14 -24.72 16.85 8.23
N GLN A 15 -23.95 15.91 7.66
CA GLN A 15 -22.65 15.44 8.16
C GLN A 15 -21.78 15.06 6.96
N ASN A 16 -20.48 15.37 6.97
CA ASN A 16 -19.55 14.98 5.90
C ASN A 16 -18.84 13.65 6.20
N TRP A 17 -19.57 12.55 6.15
CA TRP A 17 -18.99 11.22 6.33
C TRP A 17 -17.85 10.90 5.36
N GLN A 18 -17.86 11.45 4.14
CA GLN A 18 -16.80 11.25 3.15
C GLN A 18 -15.62 12.22 3.32
N GLN A 19 -15.57 13.01 4.40
CA GLN A 19 -14.42 13.88 4.66
C GLN A 19 -13.13 13.07 4.78
N TRP A 20 -13.19 11.86 5.34
CA TRP A 20 -12.02 10.99 5.52
C TRP A 20 -12.23 9.68 4.76
N GLY A 21 -11.20 9.17 4.11
CA GLY A 21 -11.33 7.95 3.32
C GLY A 21 -10.00 7.43 2.82
N PRO A 22 -10.02 6.33 2.04
CA PRO A 22 -8.84 5.76 1.43
C PRO A 22 -8.49 6.55 0.17
N TYR A 23 -8.25 7.85 0.34
CA TYR A 23 -7.91 8.76 -0.75
C TYR A 23 -6.40 8.83 -0.97
N LEU A 24 -5.62 8.26 -0.05
CA LEU A 24 -4.17 8.15 -0.18
C LEU A 24 -3.82 7.06 -1.19
N SER A 25 -2.87 7.33 -2.08
CA SER A 25 -2.40 6.33 -3.02
C SER A 25 -1.49 5.32 -2.30
N GLU A 26 -1.42 4.09 -2.80
CA GLU A 26 -0.48 3.09 -2.29
C GLU A 26 0.92 3.23 -2.97
N ARG A 27 1.03 4.13 -3.96
CA ARG A 27 2.21 4.43 -4.77
C ARG A 27 2.11 5.82 -5.40
N GLN A 28 3.13 6.65 -5.21
CA GLN A 28 3.26 7.95 -5.89
C GLN A 28 4.51 8.07 -6.79
N TRP A 29 5.51 7.18 -6.63
CA TRP A 29 6.68 7.10 -7.52
C TRP A 29 6.29 6.73 -8.95
N GLY A 30 7.07 7.10 -9.97
CA GLY A 30 6.83 6.73 -11.37
C GLY A 30 5.61 7.38 -12.04
N THR A 31 5.05 8.45 -11.46
CA THR A 31 3.89 9.15 -12.01
C THR A 31 4.28 10.32 -12.92
N VAL A 32 3.49 10.58 -13.97
CA VAL A 32 3.71 11.71 -14.90
C VAL A 32 3.66 13.08 -14.21
N ARG A 33 2.99 13.19 -13.05
CA ARG A 33 2.93 14.45 -12.29
C ARG A 33 4.23 14.74 -11.56
N GLU A 34 4.92 13.69 -11.12
CA GLU A 34 6.21 13.82 -10.46
C GLU A 34 7.40 13.79 -11.43
N ASP A 35 7.14 13.75 -12.74
CA ASP A 35 8.17 13.78 -13.76
C ASP A 35 8.62 15.21 -14.08
N TYR A 36 9.88 15.51 -13.75
CA TYR A 36 10.55 16.75 -14.15
C TYR A 36 11.77 16.46 -15.04
N SER A 37 11.83 15.29 -15.66
CA SER A 37 12.82 14.98 -16.68
C SER A 37 12.58 15.81 -17.94
N ALA A 38 13.63 16.05 -18.72
CA ALA A 38 13.51 16.78 -19.98
C ALA A 38 12.76 15.97 -21.07
N GLY A 39 12.70 14.64 -20.93
CA GLY A 39 12.19 13.72 -21.94
C GLY A 39 10.79 13.15 -21.69
N GLY A 40 10.21 13.33 -20.50
CA GLY A 40 8.94 12.69 -20.14
C GLY A 40 9.10 11.24 -19.65
N GLU A 41 10.24 10.92 -19.04
CA GLU A 41 10.62 9.58 -18.57
C GLU A 41 10.32 9.38 -17.08
N ALA A 42 9.03 9.39 -16.70
CA ALA A 42 8.55 9.37 -15.32
C ALA A 42 9.13 8.23 -14.46
N TRP A 43 9.18 7.01 -15.02
CA TRP A 43 9.68 5.81 -14.33
C TRP A 43 11.15 5.91 -13.95
N THR A 44 11.98 6.39 -14.88
CA THR A 44 13.43 6.57 -14.66
C THR A 44 13.71 7.80 -13.77
N TYR A 45 12.86 8.83 -13.85
CA TYR A 45 13.04 10.06 -13.11
C TYR A 45 12.71 9.92 -11.62
N LEU A 46 11.64 9.21 -11.28
CA LEU A 46 11.24 8.91 -9.91
C LEU A 46 11.01 7.40 -9.73
N PRO A 47 12.08 6.59 -9.69
CA PRO A 47 11.97 5.15 -9.43
C PRO A 47 11.57 4.88 -7.98
N HIS A 48 11.10 3.67 -7.70
CA HIS A 48 10.76 3.22 -6.35
C HIS A 48 11.90 3.47 -5.33
N ALA A 49 13.16 3.29 -5.74
CA ALA A 49 14.32 3.52 -4.87
C ALA A 49 14.43 4.97 -4.35
N HIS A 50 13.80 5.94 -5.01
CA HIS A 50 13.76 7.33 -4.55
C HIS A 50 12.51 7.65 -3.72
N ALA A 51 11.48 6.79 -3.76
CA ALA A 51 10.16 7.03 -3.17
C ALA A 51 10.21 7.30 -1.66
N HIS A 52 11.10 6.61 -0.94
CA HIS A 52 11.27 6.77 0.51
C HIS A 52 12.21 7.93 0.90
N SER A 53 12.84 8.57 -0.08
CA SER A 53 13.87 9.60 0.13
C SER A 53 13.51 10.95 -0.48
N ARG A 54 12.32 11.09 -1.07
CA ARG A 54 11.91 12.28 -1.82
C ARG A 54 10.53 12.75 -1.38
N ALA A 55 10.42 14.04 -1.09
CA ALA A 55 9.12 14.70 -0.92
C ALA A 55 8.41 14.83 -2.27
N TYR A 56 7.15 14.43 -2.31
CA TYR A 56 6.28 14.60 -3.46
C TYR A 56 5.70 16.01 -3.52
N ARG A 57 5.21 16.40 -4.70
CA ARG A 57 4.64 17.74 -4.93
C ARG A 57 3.16 17.71 -5.30
N TRP A 58 2.69 16.59 -5.85
CA TRP A 58 1.35 16.50 -6.44
C TRP A 58 0.46 15.43 -5.81
N GLY A 59 0.92 14.79 -4.74
CA GLY A 59 0.17 13.78 -4.01
C GLY A 59 1.03 13.16 -2.92
N GLU A 60 0.45 12.18 -2.23
CA GLU A 60 1.12 11.41 -1.19
C GLU A 60 0.84 9.92 -1.39
N ASP A 61 1.69 9.08 -0.81
CA ASP A 61 1.48 7.64 -0.73
C ASP A 61 1.60 7.08 0.69
N GLY A 62 1.00 5.93 0.93
CA GLY A 62 1.11 5.23 2.20
C GLY A 62 0.37 3.90 2.23
N LEU A 63 0.99 2.90 2.85
CA LEU A 63 0.46 1.55 2.96
C LEU A 63 -0.79 1.53 3.84
N ALA A 64 -1.90 1.06 3.27
CA ALA A 64 -3.21 1.01 3.90
C ALA A 64 -3.64 2.36 4.50
N GLY A 65 -3.31 3.45 3.80
CA GLY A 65 -3.48 4.79 4.30
C GLY A 65 -4.89 5.37 4.14
N ILE A 66 -5.19 6.35 4.99
CA ILE A 66 -6.35 7.23 4.85
C ILE A 66 -5.89 8.68 4.84
N SER A 67 -6.72 9.54 4.29
CA SER A 67 -6.53 10.98 4.36
C SER A 67 -7.87 11.70 4.41
N ASP A 68 -7.83 12.98 4.75
CA ASP A 68 -8.96 13.85 4.49
C ASP A 68 -9.14 14.05 2.97
N ASP A 69 -10.33 14.51 2.55
CA ASP A 69 -10.73 14.70 1.16
C ASP A 69 -9.87 15.73 0.39
N THR A 70 -9.04 16.49 1.11
CA THR A 70 -8.05 17.41 0.53
C THR A 70 -6.61 16.89 0.57
N GLN A 71 -6.36 15.69 1.13
CA GLN A 71 -5.03 15.13 1.40
C GLN A 71 -4.09 16.07 2.19
N THR A 72 -4.65 16.90 3.08
CA THR A 72 -3.86 17.78 3.96
C THR A 72 -3.26 17.00 5.13
N LEU A 73 -4.01 16.03 5.67
CA LEU A 73 -3.57 15.16 6.75
C LEU A 73 -3.73 13.71 6.31
N CYS A 74 -2.61 12.99 6.32
CA CYS A 74 -2.54 11.58 5.98
C CYS A 74 -2.22 10.78 7.24
N PHE A 75 -2.71 9.55 7.27
CA PHE A 75 -2.27 8.52 8.20
C PHE A 75 -2.03 7.25 7.40
N ALA A 76 -0.86 6.63 7.57
CA ALA A 76 -0.57 5.33 6.99
C ALA A 76 0.26 4.46 7.94
N LEU A 77 0.48 3.21 7.53
CA LEU A 77 1.24 2.22 8.30
C LEU A 77 2.61 1.98 7.67
N ALA A 78 3.67 2.03 8.48
CA ALA A 78 4.98 1.51 8.12
C ALA A 78 5.27 0.21 8.87
N LEU A 79 5.87 -0.76 8.17
CA LEU A 79 6.27 -2.05 8.74
C LEU A 79 7.77 -2.27 8.57
N TRP A 80 8.38 -2.98 9.53
CA TRP A 80 9.74 -3.48 9.40
C TRP A 80 9.92 -4.82 10.11
N ASN A 81 10.39 -5.82 9.39
CA ASN A 81 10.64 -7.18 9.91
C ASN A 81 12.04 -7.34 10.52
N GLY A 82 12.85 -6.26 10.55
CA GLY A 82 14.24 -6.31 11.00
C GLY A 82 15.24 -6.86 9.98
N GLN A 83 14.77 -7.25 8.79
CA GLN A 83 15.56 -7.83 7.70
C GLN A 83 15.53 -6.99 6.42
N ASP A 84 14.41 -6.31 6.15
CA ASP A 84 14.27 -5.42 5.00
C ASP A 84 15.24 -4.23 5.12
N GLU A 85 15.77 -3.82 3.96
CA GLU A 85 16.69 -2.67 3.85
C GLU A 85 15.98 -1.32 4.04
N ILE A 86 14.66 -1.28 3.80
CA ILE A 86 13.81 -0.10 3.92
C ILE A 86 12.55 -0.42 4.72
N LEU A 87 11.90 0.61 5.26
CA LEU A 87 10.56 0.46 5.82
C LEU A 87 9.57 0.13 4.70
N LYS A 88 8.67 -0.82 4.96
CA LYS A 88 7.54 -1.10 4.07
C LYS A 88 6.44 -0.09 4.37
N GLU A 89 6.47 1.01 3.62
CA GLU A 89 5.56 2.16 3.75
C GLU A 89 4.63 2.33 2.56
N ARG A 90 4.87 1.60 1.47
CA ARG A 90 4.17 1.69 0.19
C ARG A 90 4.36 0.40 -0.59
N LEU A 91 3.53 0.17 -1.60
CA LEU A 91 3.62 -1.02 -2.42
C LEU A 91 4.80 -0.92 -3.40
N PHE A 92 5.53 -2.02 -3.51
CA PHE A 92 6.52 -2.22 -4.55
C PHE A 92 5.90 -2.78 -5.84
N GLY A 93 6.46 -2.37 -6.97
CA GLY A 93 6.10 -2.90 -8.27
C GLY A 93 7.20 -2.67 -9.29
N LEU A 94 7.02 -3.27 -10.44
CA LEU A 94 7.85 -3.14 -11.62
C LEU A 94 7.36 -1.98 -12.48
N ASP A 95 8.28 -1.26 -13.10
CA ASP A 95 7.95 -0.31 -14.16
C ASP A 95 7.76 -1.01 -15.52
N ASN A 96 7.36 -0.23 -16.54
CA ASN A 96 7.10 -0.73 -17.89
C ASN A 96 8.30 -1.41 -18.58
N HIS A 97 9.53 -1.13 -18.16
CA HIS A 97 10.74 -1.72 -18.73
C HIS A 97 11.23 -2.94 -17.94
N GLN A 98 10.72 -3.13 -16.73
CA GLN A 98 11.11 -4.22 -15.83
C GLN A 98 10.17 -5.42 -15.90
N GLY A 99 8.86 -5.19 -16.10
CA GLY A 99 7.90 -6.28 -16.26
C GLY A 99 7.79 -6.75 -17.70
N ASN A 100 7.75 -8.07 -17.92
CA ASN A 100 7.51 -8.64 -19.25
C ASN A 100 6.14 -8.21 -19.82
N HIS A 101 5.13 -7.99 -18.97
CA HIS A 101 3.83 -7.42 -19.36
C HIS A 101 3.62 -5.96 -18.96
N GLY A 102 4.69 -5.23 -18.61
CA GLY A 102 4.65 -3.82 -18.20
C GLY A 102 4.55 -3.62 -16.69
N GLU A 103 3.91 -2.54 -16.25
CA GLU A 103 3.73 -2.22 -14.83
C GLU A 103 3.04 -3.35 -14.06
N ASP A 104 3.62 -3.74 -12.92
CA ASP A 104 3.12 -4.86 -12.13
C ASP A 104 3.45 -4.74 -10.63
N VAL A 105 2.44 -4.85 -9.76
CA VAL A 105 2.62 -4.73 -8.31
C VAL A 105 3.01 -6.10 -7.73
N LYS A 106 4.18 -6.18 -7.07
CA LYS A 106 4.75 -7.44 -6.59
C LYS A 106 4.49 -7.69 -5.11
N GLU A 107 3.31 -7.30 -4.64
CA GLU A 107 2.91 -7.31 -3.24
C GLU A 107 1.63 -8.11 -3.05
N LEU A 108 1.44 -8.66 -1.84
CA LEU A 108 0.23 -9.39 -1.50
C LEU A 108 -0.65 -8.55 -0.55
N TYR A 109 -1.65 -7.90 -1.13
CA TYR A 109 -2.58 -7.02 -0.42
C TYR A 109 -4.01 -7.22 -0.90
N TYR A 110 -4.97 -7.01 -0.01
CA TYR A 110 -6.38 -7.28 -0.26
C TYR A 110 -7.26 -6.24 0.41
N TYR A 111 -8.14 -5.60 -0.36
CA TYR A 111 -9.24 -4.80 0.17
C TYR A 111 -10.36 -5.75 0.60
N LEU A 112 -10.63 -5.81 1.90
CA LEU A 112 -11.56 -6.78 2.48
C LEU A 112 -12.96 -6.20 2.69
N ASP A 113 -13.07 -4.93 3.08
CA ASP A 113 -14.35 -4.26 3.30
C ASP A 113 -14.19 -2.75 3.19
N ASN A 114 -15.21 -2.07 2.68
CA ASN A 114 -15.32 -0.62 2.68
C ASN A 114 -16.77 -0.18 2.44
N THR A 115 -17.39 0.43 3.45
CA THR A 115 -18.73 1.02 3.30
C THR A 115 -18.71 2.26 2.39
N PRO A 116 -19.80 2.61 1.67
CA PRO A 116 -19.86 3.81 0.82
C PRO A 116 -19.50 5.15 1.50
N THR A 117 -19.72 5.25 2.81
CA THR A 117 -19.36 6.43 3.63
C THR A 117 -17.95 6.32 4.26
N HIS A 118 -17.21 5.26 3.94
CA HIS A 118 -15.93 4.90 4.57
C HIS A 118 -16.02 4.84 6.10
N SER A 119 -17.22 4.61 6.64
CA SER A 119 -17.45 4.51 8.08
C SER A 119 -16.88 3.23 8.69
N TYR A 120 -16.65 2.22 7.85
CA TYR A 120 -15.81 1.08 8.13
C TYR A 120 -14.98 0.73 6.91
N GLN A 121 -13.69 0.44 7.14
CA GLN A 121 -12.72 0.05 6.11
C GLN A 121 -11.81 -1.04 6.67
N LYS A 122 -11.44 -2.00 5.82
CA LYS A 122 -10.56 -3.12 6.20
C LYS A 122 -9.66 -3.54 5.05
N GLN A 123 -8.37 -3.60 5.31
CA GLN A 123 -7.35 -4.09 4.37
C GLN A 123 -6.48 -5.14 5.04
N LEU A 124 -6.01 -6.10 4.26
CA LEU A 124 -5.00 -7.08 4.65
C LEU A 124 -3.76 -6.87 3.80
N TYR A 125 -2.61 -6.78 4.44
CA TYR A 125 -1.30 -6.84 3.82
C TYR A 125 -0.53 -8.07 4.34
N LYS A 126 0.11 -8.83 3.44
CA LYS A 126 0.93 -9.99 3.82
C LYS A 126 2.40 -9.62 3.70
N TYR A 127 3.09 -9.63 4.85
CA TYR A 127 4.48 -9.16 4.94
C TYR A 127 5.43 -10.32 5.29
N PRO A 128 6.43 -10.65 4.45
CA PRO A 128 7.36 -11.74 4.75
C PRO A 128 8.24 -11.45 5.97
N GLN A 129 8.63 -12.50 6.69
CA GLN A 129 9.58 -12.40 7.81
C GLN A 129 11.03 -12.21 7.37
N ALA A 130 11.37 -12.68 6.17
CA ALA A 130 12.67 -12.46 5.55
C ALA A 130 12.69 -11.17 4.73
N ALA A 131 13.89 -10.73 4.35
CA ALA A 131 14.09 -9.57 3.51
C ALA A 131 13.27 -9.68 2.21
N PHE A 132 12.54 -8.63 1.88
CA PHE A 132 11.72 -8.57 0.68
C PHE A 132 12.61 -8.61 -0.58
N PRO A 133 12.27 -9.42 -1.61
CA PRO A 133 13.22 -9.80 -2.65
C PRO A 133 13.16 -8.84 -3.86
N TYR A 134 13.33 -7.54 -3.60
CA TYR A 134 13.19 -6.47 -4.60
C TYR A 134 13.98 -6.74 -5.90
N GLN A 135 15.29 -7.01 -5.76
CA GLN A 135 16.17 -7.21 -6.91
C GLN A 135 15.84 -8.47 -7.70
N GLN A 136 15.53 -9.57 -7.00
CA GLN A 136 15.15 -10.83 -7.63
C GLN A 136 13.87 -10.67 -8.47
N LEU A 137 12.88 -9.92 -7.97
CA LEU A 137 11.63 -9.67 -8.69
C LEU A 137 11.87 -8.86 -9.98
N VAL A 138 12.79 -7.89 -9.96
CA VAL A 138 13.16 -7.11 -11.15
C VAL A 138 13.88 -7.99 -12.16
N GLU A 139 14.98 -8.64 -11.74
CA GLU A 139 15.83 -9.43 -12.64
C GLU A 139 15.06 -10.60 -13.28
N ALA A 140 14.25 -11.31 -12.50
CA ALA A 140 13.52 -12.46 -12.99
C ALA A 140 12.40 -12.12 -13.99
N ASN A 141 11.90 -10.89 -13.98
CA ASN A 141 10.86 -10.43 -14.92
C ASN A 141 11.44 -9.72 -16.15
N GLN A 142 12.57 -9.02 -16.01
CA GLN A 142 13.17 -8.25 -17.09
C GLN A 142 13.63 -9.13 -18.27
N ASP A 143 14.08 -10.36 -17.97
CA ASP A 143 14.56 -11.31 -18.98
C ASP A 143 13.46 -12.24 -19.55
N ARG A 144 12.22 -12.12 -19.07
CA ARG A 144 11.13 -13.01 -19.47
C ARG A 144 10.50 -12.61 -20.81
N PRO A 145 10.22 -13.58 -21.70
CA PRO A 145 9.48 -13.29 -22.91
C PRO A 145 7.99 -13.03 -22.62
N LEU A 146 7.33 -12.30 -23.52
CA LEU A 146 5.87 -12.03 -23.50
C LEU A 146 4.99 -13.30 -23.56
N THR A 147 5.58 -14.46 -23.84
CA THR A 147 4.87 -15.74 -23.90
C THR A 147 4.83 -16.46 -22.55
N GLU A 148 5.61 -16.01 -21.57
CA GLU A 148 5.67 -16.55 -20.22
C GLU A 148 4.85 -15.71 -19.25
N THR A 149 4.33 -16.34 -18.20
CA THR A 149 3.70 -15.62 -17.08
C THR A 149 4.73 -14.81 -16.31
N GLU A 150 4.26 -13.77 -15.63
CA GLU A 150 5.06 -12.99 -14.70
C GLU A 150 5.67 -13.89 -13.61
N PHE A 151 6.86 -13.51 -13.11
CA PHE A 151 7.43 -14.07 -11.89
C PHE A 151 6.87 -13.29 -10.69
N GLU A 152 6.14 -13.98 -9.83
CA GLU A 152 5.43 -13.39 -8.71
C GLU A 152 6.16 -13.52 -7.38
N LEU A 153 5.76 -12.72 -6.38
CA LEU A 153 6.31 -12.81 -5.02
C LEU A 153 6.17 -14.23 -4.44
N LEU A 154 5.08 -14.94 -4.77
CA LEU A 154 4.89 -16.32 -4.33
C LEU A 154 5.90 -17.30 -4.94
N ASP A 155 6.42 -17.04 -6.14
CA ASP A 155 7.39 -17.91 -6.82
C ASP A 155 8.80 -17.83 -6.19
N THR A 156 9.03 -16.86 -5.31
CA THR A 156 10.31 -16.70 -4.57
C THR A 156 10.51 -17.75 -3.47
N GLY A 157 9.45 -18.45 -3.08
CA GLY A 157 9.43 -19.40 -1.96
C GLY A 157 9.36 -18.75 -0.57
N LEU A 158 9.28 -17.42 -0.47
CA LEU A 158 9.18 -16.71 0.81
C LEU A 158 7.97 -17.11 1.66
N PHE A 159 6.91 -17.61 1.02
CA PHE A 159 5.66 -17.98 1.66
C PHE A 159 5.51 -19.49 1.90
N ASP A 160 6.40 -20.33 1.37
CA ASP A 160 6.27 -21.81 1.38
C ASP A 160 6.24 -22.40 2.80
N GLU A 161 7.03 -21.81 3.71
CA GLU A 161 7.10 -22.23 5.11
C GLU A 161 6.13 -21.47 6.03
N ASN A 162 5.17 -20.74 5.47
CA ASN A 162 4.25 -19.84 6.20
C ASN A 162 4.97 -18.76 7.04
N ARG A 163 6.19 -18.35 6.66
CA ARG A 163 6.98 -17.35 7.38
C ARG A 163 6.64 -15.92 6.96
N TYR A 164 5.42 -15.51 7.27
CA TYR A 164 4.94 -14.16 7.01
C TYR A 164 4.00 -13.69 8.13
N PHE A 165 3.69 -12.40 8.11
CA PHE A 165 2.69 -11.78 8.94
C PHE A 165 1.46 -11.44 8.09
N ASP A 166 0.27 -11.75 8.58
CA ASP A 166 -0.94 -11.05 8.15
C ASP A 166 -1.04 -9.76 8.97
N VAL A 167 -1.07 -8.62 8.30
CA VAL A 167 -1.29 -7.30 8.91
C VAL A 167 -2.64 -6.78 8.43
N VAL A 168 -3.62 -6.81 9.33
CA VAL A 168 -4.96 -6.29 9.07
C VAL A 168 -5.07 -4.88 9.64
N VAL A 169 -5.42 -3.94 8.77
CA VAL A 169 -5.65 -2.53 9.10
C VAL A 169 -7.15 -2.25 9.01
N GLU A 170 -7.72 -1.76 10.09
CA GLU A 170 -9.15 -1.43 10.20
C GLU A 170 -9.33 0.02 10.64
N TYR A 171 -10.21 0.71 9.93
CA TYR A 171 -10.69 2.05 10.29
C TYR A 171 -12.18 1.99 10.57
N ALA A 172 -12.62 2.60 11.68
CA ALA A 172 -14.03 2.70 12.04
C ALA A 172 -14.36 4.11 12.51
N LYS A 173 -15.43 4.71 11.97
CA LYS A 173 -15.85 6.06 12.31
C LYS A 173 -16.94 6.05 13.38
N ALA A 174 -16.67 6.70 14.51
CA ALA A 174 -17.70 7.05 15.49
C ALA A 174 -18.49 8.30 15.04
N SER A 175 -17.81 9.21 14.34
CA SER A 175 -18.38 10.39 13.67
C SER A 175 -17.56 10.72 12.41
N PRO A 176 -17.96 11.68 11.56
CA PRO A 176 -17.17 12.09 10.38
C PRO A 176 -15.68 12.38 10.64
N THR A 177 -15.33 12.86 11.84
CA THR A 177 -13.98 13.28 12.21
C THR A 177 -13.40 12.52 13.41
N ASP A 178 -14.11 11.49 13.90
CA ASP A 178 -13.65 10.62 14.99
C ASP A 178 -13.46 9.21 14.46
N ILE A 179 -12.18 8.84 14.26
CA ILE A 179 -11.74 7.64 13.57
C ILE A 179 -10.95 6.77 14.55
N LEU A 180 -11.44 5.55 14.77
CA LEU A 180 -10.73 4.51 15.48
C LEU A 180 -9.90 3.70 14.50
N ILE A 181 -8.66 3.43 14.88
CA ILE A 181 -7.70 2.65 14.11
C ILE A 181 -7.40 1.37 14.88
N ARG A 182 -7.49 0.22 14.20
CA ARG A 182 -7.06 -1.07 14.75
C ARG A 182 -6.09 -1.72 13.80
N LEU A 183 -4.92 -2.07 14.33
CA LEU A 183 -3.88 -2.82 13.64
C LEU A 183 -3.78 -4.21 14.29
N THR A 184 -4.01 -5.26 13.51
CA THR A 184 -3.86 -6.64 13.97
C THR A 184 -2.78 -7.33 13.16
N ALA A 185 -1.65 -7.64 13.80
CA ALA A 185 -0.57 -8.42 13.19
C ALA A 185 -0.62 -9.87 13.69
N ARG A 186 -0.71 -10.83 12.77
CA ARG A 186 -0.66 -12.26 13.06
C ARG A 186 0.57 -12.88 12.41
N ASN A 187 1.45 -13.43 13.24
CA ASN A 187 2.54 -14.27 12.78
C ASN A 187 2.01 -15.67 12.40
N HIS A 188 2.23 -16.10 11.16
CA HIS A 188 1.90 -17.46 10.68
C HIS A 188 3.07 -18.42 10.74
N GLY A 189 4.28 -17.92 10.98
CA GLY A 189 5.49 -18.71 11.03
C GLY A 189 5.54 -19.61 12.28
N PRO A 190 6.35 -20.69 12.23
CA PRO A 190 6.46 -21.64 13.32
C PRO A 190 7.21 -21.09 14.56
N ALA A 191 7.87 -19.94 14.43
CA ALA A 191 8.66 -19.31 15.48
C ALA A 191 8.28 -17.84 15.66
N ALA A 192 8.55 -17.30 16.85
CA ALA A 192 8.44 -15.86 17.09
C ALA A 192 9.41 -15.09 16.18
N ALA A 193 8.93 -14.02 15.57
CA ALA A 193 9.70 -13.16 14.68
C ALA A 193 9.42 -11.69 15.02
N PRO A 194 10.44 -10.81 14.95
CA PRO A 194 10.25 -9.39 15.20
C PRO A 194 9.41 -8.74 14.10
N LEU A 195 8.51 -7.84 14.49
CA LEU A 195 7.78 -6.96 13.60
C LEU A 195 7.63 -5.61 14.29
N HIS A 196 8.08 -4.57 13.62
CA HIS A 196 7.92 -3.18 14.03
C HIS A 196 6.78 -2.55 13.24
N LEU A 197 5.93 -1.80 13.92
CA LEU A 197 4.82 -1.05 13.33
C LEU A 197 5.00 0.42 13.71
N LEU A 198 4.93 1.32 12.74
CA LEU A 198 5.01 2.76 12.97
C LEU A 198 3.87 3.47 12.24
N PRO A 199 3.23 4.48 12.87
CA PRO A 199 2.37 5.39 12.13
C PRO A 199 3.23 6.37 11.32
N THR A 200 2.78 6.71 10.12
CA THR A 200 3.39 7.74 9.25
C THR A 200 2.39 8.80 8.88
#